data_AF-A0A8G0ZWL9-F1
#
_entry.id   AF-A0A8G0ZWL9-F1
#
_cell.length_a   1.000
_cell.length_b   1.000
_cell.length_c   1.000
_cell.angle_alpha   90.00
_cell.angle_beta   90.00
_cell.angle_gamma   90.00
#
_symmetry.space_group_name_H-M   'P 1'
#
loop_
_entity.id
_entity.type
_entity.pdbx_description
1 polymer ?
#
loop_
_entity_poly.entity_id
_entity_poly.type
_entity_poly.pdbx_seq_one_letter_code
_entity_poly.pdbx_strand_id
1 'polypeptide(L)'
;MDGNFCRCYLGDGTPPSNRFCRSCPDAASACDPLWRQVIALAGSKDGAPVPLPGTRALLSPNPKNPDFVRLQVNCRWGLPKEDFLYYIATGHEKMGRKGGRDDPRASPSMTRQEPYVQAIVALLGGMDAPEIAAVREVQRGGDREGPDPPTGSARP
;
A
#
# COMPACT_ATOMS: atom_id res chain seq x y z
N MET A 1 11.48 4.07 5.19
CA MET A 1 10.54 3.59 4.15
C MET A 1 11.25 3.80 2.86
N ASP A 2 11.45 2.78 2.04
CA ASP A 2 12.04 2.96 0.70
C ASP A 2 11.16 3.92 -0.09
N GLY A 3 11.66 5.15 -0.36
CA GLY A 3 10.91 6.17 -1.10
C GLY A 3 10.70 5.83 -2.58
N ASN A 4 11.44 4.86 -3.11
CA ASN A 4 11.37 4.47 -4.52
C ASN A 4 10.30 3.40 -4.80
N PHE A 5 9.45 3.07 -3.82
CA PHE A 5 8.40 2.06 -3.99
C PHE A 5 7.32 2.46 -5.01
N CYS A 6 7.21 3.76 -5.30
CA CYS A 6 6.22 4.31 -6.23
C CYS A 6 6.83 5.49 -6.97
N ARG A 7 6.71 5.51 -8.29
CA ARG A 7 7.20 6.63 -9.13
C ARG A 7 6.57 7.99 -8.82
N CYS A 8 5.36 8.00 -8.25
CA CYS A 8 4.67 9.22 -7.85
C CYS A 8 5.09 9.70 -6.47
N TYR A 9 5.78 8.88 -5.66
CA TYR A 9 6.11 9.23 -4.29
C TYR A 9 7.28 10.22 -4.25
N LEU A 10 7.05 11.38 -3.62
CA LEU A 10 8.04 12.47 -3.50
C LEU A 10 8.59 12.63 -2.08
N GLY A 11 8.23 11.76 -1.14
CA GLY A 11 8.70 11.82 0.24
C GLY A 11 10.11 11.27 0.42
N ASP A 12 10.73 11.55 1.57
CA ASP A 12 12.01 10.99 2.00
C ASP A 12 11.85 9.72 2.88
N GLY A 13 10.61 9.30 3.13
CA GLY A 13 10.32 8.13 3.95
C GLY A 13 10.28 8.40 5.45
N THR A 14 10.41 9.66 5.86
CA THR A 14 10.27 10.13 7.24
C THR A 14 8.99 10.97 7.43
N PRO A 15 8.40 11.00 8.63
CA PRO A 15 7.29 11.92 8.90
C PRO A 15 7.74 13.39 8.78
N PRO A 16 6.92 14.28 8.17
CA PRO A 16 5.57 14.03 7.64
C PRO A 16 5.53 13.57 6.17
N SER A 17 6.66 13.58 5.46
CA SER A 17 6.74 13.28 4.02
C SER A 17 6.26 11.86 3.68
N ASN A 18 6.39 10.93 4.63
CA ASN A 18 5.88 9.56 4.53
C ASN A 18 4.35 9.44 4.42
N ARG A 19 3.62 10.55 4.52
CA ARG A 19 2.16 10.62 4.35
C ARG A 19 1.75 11.04 2.93
N PHE A 20 2.70 11.09 2.00
CA PHE A 20 2.49 11.64 0.66
C PHE A 20 1.33 10.99 -0.09
N CYS A 21 1.06 9.70 0.10
CA CYS A 21 -0.05 9.01 -0.57
C CYS A 21 -1.46 9.51 -0.14
N ARG A 22 -1.58 10.36 0.88
CA ARG A 22 -2.84 11.04 1.25
C ARG A 22 -3.14 12.25 0.40
N SER A 23 -2.12 12.87 -0.18
CA SER A 23 -2.22 14.11 -0.96
C SER A 23 -1.73 13.95 -2.39
N CYS A 24 -1.30 12.75 -2.79
CA CYS A 24 -0.82 12.48 -4.14
C CYS A 24 -1.96 12.66 -5.16
N PRO A 25 -1.76 13.47 -6.22
CA PRO A 25 -2.81 13.73 -7.22
C PRO A 25 -3.20 12.46 -8.00
N ASP A 26 -2.27 11.53 -8.20
CA ASP A 26 -2.52 10.27 -8.90
C ASP A 26 -3.21 9.22 -8.01
N ALA A 27 -3.34 9.46 -6.69
CA ALA A 27 -3.96 8.50 -5.78
C ALA A 27 -5.42 8.20 -6.14
N ALA A 28 -6.15 9.20 -6.66
CA ALA A 28 -7.55 9.07 -7.06
C ALA A 28 -7.77 8.02 -8.16
N SER A 29 -6.75 7.74 -8.99
CA SER A 29 -6.85 6.84 -10.15
C SER A 29 -6.94 5.36 -9.77
N ALA A 30 -6.24 4.93 -8.71
CA ALA A 30 -6.17 3.52 -8.32
C ALA A 30 -6.02 3.31 -6.81
N CYS A 31 -5.15 4.09 -6.15
CA CYS A 31 -4.83 3.92 -4.73
C CYS A 31 -6.04 4.20 -3.81
N ASP A 32 -6.83 5.26 -4.10
CA ASP A 32 -8.02 5.62 -3.32
C ASP A 32 -9.16 4.61 -3.50
N PRO A 33 -9.49 4.16 -4.74
CA PRO A 33 -10.41 3.04 -4.93
C PRO A 33 -10.04 1.79 -4.14
N LEU A 34 -8.79 1.32 -4.23
CA LEU A 34 -8.34 0.13 -3.51
C LEU A 34 -8.44 0.34 -1.99
N TRP A 35 -8.02 1.51 -1.49
CA TRP A 35 -8.11 1.80 -0.07
C TRP A 35 -9.56 1.88 0.43
N ARG A 36 -10.48 2.41 -0.38
CA ARG A 36 -11.92 2.39 -0.08
C ARG A 36 -12.46 0.97 0.07
N GLN A 37 -11.97 0.01 -0.71
CA GLN A 37 -12.33 -1.40 -0.53
C GLN A 37 -11.82 -1.95 0.79
N VAL A 38 -10.61 -1.59 1.22
CA VAL A 38 -10.09 -1.97 2.56
C VAL A 38 -10.97 -1.39 3.67
N ILE A 39 -11.41 -0.14 3.56
CA ILE A 39 -12.33 0.47 4.53
C ILE A 39 -13.69 -0.23 4.53
N ALA A 40 -14.23 -0.52 3.35
CA ALA A 40 -15.50 -1.23 3.20
C ALA A 40 -15.44 -2.64 3.79
N LEU A 41 -14.34 -3.37 3.53
CA LEU A 41 -14.04 -4.66 4.15
C LEU A 41 -14.01 -4.53 5.68
N ALA A 42 -13.33 -3.53 6.21
CA ALA A 42 -13.25 -3.32 7.66
C ALA A 42 -14.64 -3.08 8.29
N GLY A 43 -15.57 -2.48 7.54
CA GLY A 43 -16.94 -2.20 7.96
C GLY A 43 -17.99 -3.22 7.53
N SER A 44 -17.61 -4.32 6.87
CA SER A 44 -18.55 -5.21 6.14
C SER A 44 -19.50 -6.00 7.03
N LYS A 45 -19.27 -6.02 8.34
CA LYS A 45 -20.08 -6.74 9.34
C LYS A 45 -20.87 -5.75 10.20
N ASP A 46 -21.55 -4.80 9.58
CA ASP A 46 -22.34 -3.75 10.24
C ASP A 46 -21.55 -2.99 11.32
N GLY A 47 -20.27 -2.72 11.04
CA GLY A 47 -19.34 -2.08 11.97
C GLY A 47 -18.75 -2.99 13.05
N ALA A 48 -19.17 -4.26 13.13
CA ALA A 48 -18.50 -5.25 13.96
C ALA A 48 -17.11 -5.61 13.38
N PRO A 49 -16.12 -5.95 14.22
CA PRO A 49 -14.79 -6.29 13.73
C PRO A 49 -14.77 -7.56 12.87
N VAL A 50 -13.99 -7.52 11.79
CA VAL A 50 -13.80 -8.61 10.83
C VAL A 50 -12.53 -9.40 11.18
N PRO A 51 -12.58 -10.73 11.36
CA PRO A 51 -11.39 -11.53 11.64
C PRO A 51 -10.48 -11.61 10.41
N LEU A 52 -9.18 -11.40 10.63
CA LEU A 52 -8.18 -11.55 9.58
C LEU A 52 -7.67 -13.00 9.50
N PRO A 53 -7.84 -13.69 8.36
CA PRO A 53 -7.49 -15.10 8.21
C PRO A 53 -6.00 -15.34 8.48
N GLY A 54 -5.68 -16.49 9.09
CA GLY A 54 -4.30 -16.85 9.43
C GLY A 54 -3.69 -16.03 10.58
N THR A 55 -4.46 -15.13 11.20
CA THR A 55 -4.02 -14.32 12.34
C THR A 55 -5.04 -14.35 13.48
N ARG A 56 -4.67 -13.77 14.62
CA ARG A 56 -5.61 -13.49 15.74
C ARG A 56 -6.15 -12.06 15.69
N ALA A 57 -5.89 -11.31 14.62
CA ALA A 57 -6.26 -9.91 14.52
C ALA A 57 -7.70 -9.73 14.04
N LEU A 58 -8.32 -8.69 14.56
CA LEU A 58 -9.59 -8.15 14.12
C LEU A 58 -9.34 -6.82 13.40
N LEU A 59 -10.02 -6.63 12.28
CA LEU A 59 -10.03 -5.44 11.45
C LEU A 59 -11.32 -4.64 11.71
N SER A 60 -11.22 -3.32 11.85
CA SER A 60 -12.40 -2.43 11.97
C SER A 60 -12.10 -1.05 11.37
N PRO A 61 -13.13 -0.29 10.94
CA PRO A 61 -12.90 1.03 10.35
C PRO A 61 -12.41 2.01 11.42
N ASN A 62 -11.71 3.07 11.00
CA ASN A 62 -11.39 4.19 11.87
C ASN A 62 -12.27 5.41 11.54
N PRO A 63 -13.36 5.67 12.30
CA PRO A 63 -14.30 6.74 11.96
C PRO A 63 -13.70 8.15 12.07
N LYS A 64 -12.57 8.30 12.77
CA LYS A 64 -11.90 9.59 12.93
C LYS A 64 -10.93 9.93 11.80
N ASN A 65 -10.42 8.92 11.11
CA ASN A 65 -9.42 9.10 10.06
C ASN A 65 -9.51 7.94 9.05
N PRO A 66 -10.05 8.18 7.85
CA PRO A 66 -10.22 7.14 6.84
C PRO A 66 -8.89 6.65 6.25
N ASP A 67 -7.77 7.35 6.42
CA ASP A 67 -6.44 6.89 5.98
C ASP A 67 -5.87 5.76 6.85
N PHE A 68 -6.63 5.31 7.86
CA PHE A 68 -6.25 4.22 8.74
C PHE A 68 -7.40 3.23 8.90
N VAL A 69 -7.05 1.95 8.96
CA VAL A 69 -7.92 0.92 9.55
C VAL A 69 -7.37 0.49 10.90
N ARG A 70 -8.25 0.02 11.78
CA ARG A 70 -7.86 -0.43 13.13
C ARG A 70 -7.63 -1.93 13.12
N LEU A 71 -6.48 -2.32 13.64
CA LEU A 71 -6.12 -3.70 13.91
C LEU A 71 -6.11 -3.93 15.42
N GLN A 72 -6.65 -5.06 15.85
CA GLN A 72 -6.70 -5.44 17.25
C GLN A 72 -6.36 -6.92 17.43
N VAL A 73 -5.33 -7.21 18.23
CA VAL A 73 -5.07 -8.56 18.76
C VAL A 73 -5.27 -8.50 20.27
N ASN A 74 -4.20 -8.12 21.00
CA ASN A 74 -4.26 -7.81 22.43
C ASN A 74 -4.32 -6.30 22.69
N CYS A 75 -3.74 -5.52 21.79
CA CYS A 75 -3.78 -4.07 21.79
C CYS A 75 -4.33 -3.58 20.45
N ARG A 76 -4.90 -2.36 20.47
CA ARG A 76 -5.43 -1.70 19.28
C ARG A 76 -4.36 -0.77 18.69
N TRP A 77 -4.13 -0.90 17.40
CA TRP A 77 -3.21 -0.04 16.65
C TRP A 77 -3.78 0.23 15.24
N GLY A 78 -3.19 1.19 14.53
CA GLY A 78 -3.65 1.60 13.20
C GLY A 78 -2.73 1.07 12.11
N LEU A 79 -3.30 0.50 11.05
CA LEU A 79 -2.61 0.28 9.78
C LEU A 79 -2.88 1.49 8.89
N PRO A 80 -1.86 2.32 8.58
CA PRO A 80 -2.03 3.42 7.65
C PRO A 80 -2.09 2.92 6.20
N LYS A 81 -2.77 3.69 5.36
CA LYS A 81 -2.84 3.51 3.90
C LYS A 81 -1.46 3.33 3.28
N GLU A 82 -0.46 4.09 3.73
CA GLU A 82 0.88 4.05 3.14
C GLU A 82 1.60 2.73 3.34
N ASP A 83 1.49 2.12 4.53
CA ASP A 83 2.11 0.83 4.79
C ASP A 83 1.44 -0.28 3.97
N PHE A 84 0.13 -0.19 3.79
CA PHE A 84 -0.61 -1.08 2.89
C PHE A 84 -0.14 -0.92 1.44
N LEU A 85 -0.11 0.30 0.91
CA LEU A 85 0.34 0.55 -0.47
C LEU A 85 1.81 0.22 -0.70
N TYR A 86 2.66 0.39 0.31
CA TYR A 86 4.06 -0.02 0.27
C TYR A 86 4.19 -1.54 0.12
N TYR A 87 3.37 -2.31 0.85
CA TYR A 87 3.32 -3.77 0.68
C TYR A 87 2.81 -4.16 -0.71
N ILE A 88 1.81 -3.46 -1.27
CA ILE A 88 1.35 -3.71 -2.65
C ILE A 88 2.48 -3.53 -3.67
N ALA A 89 3.32 -2.50 -3.51
CA ALA A 89 4.44 -2.23 -4.40
C ALA A 89 5.57 -3.27 -4.28
N THR A 90 5.91 -3.62 -3.04
CA THR A 90 7.17 -4.32 -2.73
C THR A 90 6.99 -5.80 -2.37
N GLY A 91 5.76 -6.23 -2.12
CA GLY A 91 5.45 -7.56 -1.63
C GLY A 91 6.11 -7.86 -0.28
N HIS A 92 6.45 -9.13 -0.09
CA HIS A 92 7.07 -9.66 1.12
C HIS A 92 8.55 -9.28 1.25
N GLU A 93 9.25 -9.04 0.13
CA GLU A 93 10.72 -9.02 0.08
C GLU A 93 11.36 -7.78 0.70
N LYS A 94 10.62 -6.65 0.81
CA LYS A 94 11.12 -5.39 1.39
C LYS A 94 10.43 -4.96 2.69
N MET A 95 9.65 -5.85 3.31
CA MET A 95 9.13 -5.60 4.66
C MET A 95 10.28 -5.76 5.68
N GLY A 96 10.61 -4.66 6.37
CA GLY A 96 11.79 -4.59 7.25
C GLY A 96 11.79 -5.67 8.34
N ARG A 97 12.84 -6.50 8.41
CA ARG A 97 12.97 -7.56 9.42
C ARG A 97 13.34 -7.00 10.79
N LYS A 98 13.02 -7.74 11.86
CA LYS A 98 13.46 -7.41 13.23
C LYS A 98 14.99 -7.30 13.26
N GLY A 99 15.51 -6.09 13.44
CA GLY A 99 16.96 -5.78 13.40
C GLY A 99 17.39 -4.82 12.29
N GLY A 100 16.55 -4.58 11.27
CA GLY A 100 16.84 -3.66 10.16
C GLY A 100 16.30 -2.24 10.37
N ARG A 101 16.22 -1.76 11.61
CA ARG A 101 15.60 -0.45 11.92
C ARG A 101 16.41 0.73 11.36
N ASP A 102 17.71 0.53 11.21
CA ASP A 102 18.65 1.51 10.67
C ASP A 102 18.81 1.38 9.14
N ASP A 103 18.13 0.42 8.50
CA ASP A 103 18.12 0.30 7.04
C ASP A 103 17.06 1.26 6.46
N PRO A 104 17.46 2.33 5.74
CA PRO A 104 16.51 3.26 5.13
C PRO A 104 15.62 2.60 4.07
N ARG A 105 16.05 1.47 3.50
CA ARG A 105 15.30 0.68 2.51
C ARG A 105 14.25 -0.22 3.14
N ALA A 106 14.27 -0.39 4.46
CA ALA A 106 13.24 -1.13 5.17
C ALA A 106 11.98 -0.25 5.36
N SER A 107 10.80 -0.89 5.32
CA SER A 107 9.57 -0.24 5.81
C SER A 107 9.74 0.12 7.30
N PRO A 108 9.46 1.36 7.72
CA PRO A 108 9.59 1.80 9.11
C PRO A 108 8.56 1.11 10.02
N SER A 109 7.53 0.50 9.42
CA SER A 109 6.50 -0.25 10.14
C SER A 109 6.89 -1.66 10.57
N MET A 110 8.09 -2.13 10.18
CA MET A 110 8.64 -3.44 10.55
C MET A 110 7.74 -4.64 10.18
N THR A 111 8.29 -5.85 10.18
CA THR A 111 7.61 -7.15 9.91
C THR A 111 6.33 -7.43 10.70
N ARG A 112 5.96 -6.60 11.69
CA ARG A 112 4.74 -6.82 12.47
C ARG A 112 3.47 -6.61 11.66
N GLN A 113 3.49 -5.74 10.66
CA GLN A 113 2.26 -5.43 9.91
C GLN A 113 1.98 -6.42 8.77
N GLU A 114 3.03 -7.02 8.23
CA GLU A 114 3.00 -7.94 7.08
C GLU A 114 1.89 -9.01 7.17
N PRO A 115 1.77 -9.83 8.23
CA PRO A 115 0.77 -10.89 8.27
C PRO A 115 -0.66 -10.34 8.18
N TYR A 116 -0.90 -9.12 8.66
CA TYR A 116 -2.21 -8.50 8.63
C TYR A 116 -2.51 -7.89 7.26
N VAL A 117 -1.52 -7.27 6.62
CA VAL A 117 -1.67 -6.75 5.26
C VAL A 117 -1.89 -7.90 4.27
N GLN A 118 -1.12 -8.99 4.39
CA GLN A 118 -1.32 -10.20 3.59
C GLN A 118 -2.73 -10.77 3.76
N ALA A 119 -3.23 -10.84 5.01
CA ALA A 119 -4.58 -11.32 5.28
C ALA A 119 -5.66 -10.41 4.68
N ILE A 120 -5.47 -9.08 4.70
CA ILE A 120 -6.36 -8.13 4.04
C ILE A 120 -6.35 -8.34 2.53
N VAL A 121 -5.17 -8.47 1.91
CA VAL A 121 -5.04 -8.75 0.48
C VAL A 121 -5.72 -10.06 0.10
N ALA A 122 -5.57 -11.12 0.90
CA ALA A 122 -6.25 -12.38 0.68
C ALA A 122 -7.79 -12.23 0.69
N LEU A 123 -8.33 -11.43 1.61
CA LEU A 123 -9.75 -11.11 1.67
C LEU A 123 -10.24 -10.25 0.49
N LEU A 124 -9.36 -9.46 -0.13
CA LEU A 124 -9.64 -8.69 -1.34
C LEU A 124 -9.53 -9.51 -2.63
N GLY A 125 -9.22 -10.81 -2.56
CA GLY A 125 -9.08 -11.67 -3.74
C GLY A 125 -7.64 -12.00 -4.12
N GLY A 126 -6.66 -11.60 -3.30
CA GLY A 126 -5.24 -11.92 -3.49
C GLY A 126 -4.46 -10.88 -4.30
N MET A 127 -3.15 -11.10 -4.47
CA MET A 127 -2.25 -10.13 -5.13
C MET A 127 -2.56 -9.89 -6.62
N ASP A 128 -3.32 -10.80 -7.25
CA ASP A 128 -3.71 -10.74 -8.65
C ASP A 128 -5.10 -10.09 -8.83
N ALA A 129 -5.72 -9.59 -7.75
CA ALA A 129 -6.95 -8.83 -7.85
C ALA A 129 -6.77 -7.60 -8.75
N PRO A 130 -7.75 -7.26 -9.60
CA PRO A 130 -7.58 -6.23 -10.63
C PRO A 130 -7.26 -4.85 -10.04
N GLU A 131 -7.81 -4.51 -8.87
CA GLU A 131 -7.53 -3.25 -8.18
C GLU A 131 -6.11 -3.18 -7.62
N ILE A 132 -5.56 -4.31 -7.20
CA ILE A 132 -4.16 -4.41 -6.77
C ILE A 132 -3.23 -4.29 -7.98
N ALA A 133 -3.56 -4.95 -9.09
CA ALA A 133 -2.83 -4.82 -10.34
C ALA A 133 -2.79 -3.36 -10.84
N ALA A 134 -3.93 -2.68 -10.85
CA ALA A 134 -4.04 -1.26 -11.25
C ALA A 134 -3.16 -0.35 -10.38
N VAL A 135 -3.12 -0.58 -9.06
CA VAL A 135 -2.23 0.19 -8.17
C VAL A 135 -0.77 -0.08 -8.51
N ARG A 136 -0.38 -1.33 -8.76
CA ARG A 136 1.00 -1.68 -9.12
C ARG A 136 1.41 -1.05 -10.45
N GLU A 137 0.51 -0.95 -11.42
CA GLU A 137 0.76 -0.22 -12.66
C GLU A 137 1.03 1.27 -12.40
N VAL A 138 0.19 1.94 -11.60
CA VAL A 138 0.42 3.35 -11.22
C VAL A 138 1.76 3.53 -10.51
N GLN A 139 2.09 2.62 -9.59
CA GLN A 139 3.32 2.67 -8.80
C GLN A 139 4.58 2.43 -9.63
N ARG A 140 4.55 1.52 -10.61
CA ARG A 140 5.65 1.27 -11.56
C ARG A 140 5.74 2.36 -12.62
N GLY A 141 4.62 3.04 -12.87
CA GLY A 141 4.49 4.03 -13.92
C GLY A 141 4.20 3.40 -15.26
N GLY A 142 3.19 2.52 -15.26
CA GLY A 142 2.73 1.64 -16.33
C GLY A 142 3.19 2.11 -17.68
N ASP A 143 3.93 1.23 -18.36
CA ASP A 143 4.61 1.48 -19.64
C ASP A 143 3.73 2.37 -20.51
N ARG A 144 3.96 3.68 -20.43
CA ARG A 144 3.60 4.57 -21.51
C ARG A 144 4.65 4.25 -22.53
N GLU A 145 4.27 3.36 -23.44
CA GLU A 145 4.69 3.34 -24.83
C GLU A 145 4.94 4.80 -25.25
N GLY A 146 6.21 5.21 -25.15
CA GLY A 146 6.66 6.43 -25.77
C GLY A 146 6.57 6.18 -27.27
N PRO A 147 6.07 7.14 -28.08
CA PRO A 147 6.17 6.98 -29.52
C PRO A 147 7.65 6.78 -29.85
N ASP A 148 7.96 5.68 -30.53
CA ASP A 148 9.29 5.40 -31.08
C ASP A 148 9.85 6.68 -31.72
N PRO A 149 11.10 7.06 -31.47
CA PRO A 149 11.71 8.14 -32.21
C PRO A 149 11.70 7.77 -33.70
N PRO A 150 11.29 8.69 -34.60
CA PRO A 150 11.26 8.39 -36.03
C PRO A 150 12.67 8.00 -36.48
N THR A 151 12.80 6.75 -36.90
CA THR A 151 13.99 6.25 -37.56
C THR A 151 14.00 6.88 -38.95
N GLY A 152 14.80 7.92 -39.15
CA GLY A 152 14.98 8.47 -40.49
C GLY A 152 15.55 9.87 -40.51
N SER A 153 16.84 9.98 -40.75
CA SER A 153 17.36 10.82 -41.84
C SER A 153 18.78 10.41 -42.16
N ALA A 154 18.90 9.77 -43.32
CA ALA A 154 20.12 9.72 -44.10
C ALA A 154 20.74 11.11 -44.17
N ARG A 155 22.05 11.19 -43.96
CA ARG A 155 22.83 12.36 -44.35
C ARG A 155 23.47 12.09 -45.73
N PRO A 156 23.54 13.11 -46.59
CA PRO A 156 24.07 13.03 -47.95
C PRO A 156 25.58 12.75 -47.99
#